data_AF-A0A8S9UQ29-F1
#
_entry.id   AF-A0A8S9UQ29-F1
#
_cell.length_a   1.000
_cell.length_b   1.000
_cell.length_c   1.000
_cell.angle_alpha   90.00
_cell.angle_beta   90.00
_cell.angle_gamma   90.00
#
_symmetry.space_group_name_H-M   'P 1'
#
loop_
_entity.id
_entity.type
_entity.pdbx_description
1 polymer ?
#
loop_
_entity_poly.entity_id
_entity_poly.type
_entity_poly.pdbx_seq_one_letter_code
_entity_poly.pdbx_strand_id
1 'polypeptide(L)'
;MYHWHDWIIMENRELSMCEKSKTRKDTNLKPVSVKSLKKHMAGVEKLVEDRIKSQLCGKQVGFGIDAWTVDGTHFIAVIAWTPEDKFLLCSSTLADESNMSSNSIIDLLDDVLDTYAIDASQLCFFVCDHASVNVAVARKARVPMIGCASHRFNLAMQAALREHSEVLDKLHLLMTKLNTIKNRHQLRELGVLMPVFRNTTRWSSTFSLIEDVIPTARDNVTLKALHEDLKKLESVNKKLQTESLSLHDVRLLFDHVIKHFPDTAAWLSPTASLVKFPGFENGVVKLLSGKQSKLSRTERAAVAKLLLPTDSDPGLQTEKRPFAEAALSNDKPAPSRGDLKWIPPTSNDVERLISRAGIVFSRLRWGMNPATLESVLFLQQNRSF
;
A
#
# COMPACT_ATOMS: atom_id res chain seq x y z
N MET A 1 -28.95 -17.43 1.27
CA MET A 1 -28.43 -16.07 0.98
C MET A 1 -26.91 -16.02 1.07
N TYR A 2 -26.31 -16.51 2.16
CA TYR A 2 -24.85 -16.63 2.31
C TYR A 2 -24.13 -17.20 1.09
N HIS A 3 -24.52 -18.40 0.61
CA HIS A 3 -23.89 -19.02 -0.57
C HIS A 3 -24.00 -18.19 -1.86
N TRP A 4 -25.03 -17.35 -2.01
CA TRP A 4 -25.09 -16.41 -3.13
C TRP A 4 -24.06 -15.30 -3.01
N HIS A 5 -23.85 -14.77 -1.79
CA HIS A 5 -22.83 -13.76 -1.53
C HIS A 5 -21.44 -14.35 -1.74
N ASP A 6 -21.13 -15.49 -1.10
CA ASP A 6 -19.83 -16.14 -1.24
C ASP A 6 -19.52 -16.43 -2.72
N TRP A 7 -20.48 -16.96 -3.48
CA TRP A 7 -20.26 -17.22 -4.89
C TRP A 7 -20.10 -15.95 -5.74
N ILE A 8 -21.02 -15.00 -5.63
CA ILE A 8 -21.04 -13.84 -6.52
C ILE A 8 -19.93 -12.86 -6.16
N ILE A 9 -19.76 -12.57 -4.88
CA ILE A 9 -18.79 -11.59 -4.39
C ILE A 9 -17.40 -12.20 -4.47
N MET A 10 -17.14 -13.37 -3.87
CA MET A 10 -15.77 -13.88 -3.76
C MET A 10 -15.20 -14.37 -5.09
N GLU A 11 -16.04 -14.80 -6.05
CA GLU A 11 -15.57 -15.17 -7.40
C GLU A 11 -15.69 -14.04 -8.44
N ASN A 12 -15.91 -12.79 -8.00
CA ASN A 12 -16.05 -11.65 -8.89
C ASN A 12 -17.08 -11.89 -10.00
N ARG A 13 -18.27 -12.42 -9.70
CA ARG A 13 -19.33 -12.64 -10.70
C ARG A 13 -20.17 -11.37 -10.89
N GLU A 14 -20.89 -11.32 -11.99
CA GLU A 14 -21.90 -10.27 -12.20
C GLU A 14 -23.04 -10.46 -11.19
N LEU A 15 -23.57 -9.36 -10.63
CA LEU A 15 -24.64 -9.47 -9.63
C LEU A 15 -25.91 -10.10 -10.21
N SER A 16 -26.19 -9.86 -11.50
CA SER A 16 -27.33 -10.43 -12.22
C SER A 16 -27.25 -11.95 -12.42
N MET A 17 -26.13 -12.59 -12.07
CA MET A 17 -25.95 -14.03 -12.16
C MET A 17 -27.06 -14.80 -11.42
N CYS A 18 -27.52 -14.31 -10.28
CA CYS A 18 -28.60 -14.97 -9.51
C CYS A 18 -29.97 -14.95 -10.20
N GLU A 19 -30.14 -14.12 -11.24
CA GLU A 19 -31.37 -14.00 -12.02
C GLU A 19 -31.30 -14.72 -13.37
N LYS A 20 -30.11 -15.12 -13.83
CA LYS A 20 -29.95 -15.78 -15.13
C LYS A 20 -30.62 -17.15 -15.15
N SER A 21 -31.43 -17.39 -16.18
CA SER A 21 -32.16 -18.65 -16.38
C SER A 21 -31.24 -19.88 -16.31
N LYS A 22 -30.08 -19.84 -16.99
CA LYS A 22 -29.11 -20.93 -16.98
C LYS A 22 -28.52 -21.17 -15.58
N THR A 23 -28.13 -20.11 -14.87
CA THR A 23 -27.62 -20.25 -13.50
C THR A 23 -28.66 -20.87 -12.57
N ARG A 24 -29.92 -20.44 -12.67
CA ARG A 24 -31.03 -20.99 -11.86
C ARG A 24 -31.33 -22.45 -12.21
N LYS A 25 -31.15 -22.85 -13.46
CA LYS A 25 -31.29 -24.25 -13.91
C LYS A 25 -30.20 -25.15 -13.33
N ASP A 26 -28.98 -24.64 -13.24
CA ASP A 26 -27.79 -25.44 -12.95
C ASP A 26 -27.33 -25.35 -11.47
N THR A 27 -28.09 -24.68 -10.59
CA THR A 27 -27.78 -24.54 -9.15
C THR A 27 -28.90 -25.03 -8.24
N ASN A 28 -28.54 -25.52 -7.06
CA ASN A 28 -29.49 -25.89 -5.99
C ASN A 28 -29.82 -24.71 -5.04
N LEU A 29 -29.28 -23.52 -5.30
CA LEU A 29 -29.53 -22.34 -4.47
C LEU A 29 -30.95 -21.78 -4.72
N LYS A 30 -31.65 -21.42 -3.64
CA LYS A 30 -32.99 -20.79 -3.73
C LYS A 30 -32.92 -19.53 -4.61
N PRO A 31 -33.85 -19.32 -5.57
CA PRO A 31 -33.86 -18.14 -6.42
C PRO A 31 -33.90 -16.84 -5.60
N VAL A 32 -33.08 -15.87 -6.00
CA VAL A 32 -33.07 -14.51 -5.45
C VAL A 32 -33.08 -13.50 -6.60
N SER A 33 -33.46 -12.26 -6.29
CA SER A 33 -33.29 -11.12 -7.19
C SER A 33 -32.02 -10.34 -6.86
N VAL A 34 -31.51 -9.57 -7.82
CA VAL A 34 -30.39 -8.63 -7.62
C VAL A 34 -30.75 -7.62 -6.53
N LYS A 35 -32.00 -7.16 -6.51
CA LYS A 35 -32.49 -6.24 -5.47
C LYS A 35 -32.38 -6.87 -4.08
N SER A 36 -32.82 -8.12 -3.92
CA SER A 36 -32.70 -8.84 -2.65
C SER A 36 -31.26 -9.13 -2.29
N LEU A 37 -30.41 -9.48 -3.27
CA LEU A 37 -28.98 -9.67 -3.06
C LEU A 37 -28.32 -8.40 -2.52
N LYS A 38 -28.48 -7.26 -3.21
CA LYS A 38 -27.94 -5.96 -2.79
C LYS A 38 -28.44 -5.52 -1.42
N LYS A 39 -29.72 -5.74 -1.10
CA LYS A 39 -30.26 -5.45 0.23
C LYS A 39 -29.55 -6.25 1.32
N HIS A 40 -29.24 -7.53 1.06
CA HIS A 40 -28.50 -8.34 2.02
C HIS A 40 -27.02 -7.96 2.05
N MET A 41 -26.40 -7.56 0.93
CA MET A 41 -25.03 -7.03 0.90
C MET A 41 -24.88 -5.86 1.86
N ALA A 42 -25.76 -4.85 1.75
CA ALA A 42 -25.76 -3.70 2.65
C ALA A 42 -25.96 -4.09 4.13
N GLY A 43 -26.78 -5.12 4.40
CA GLY A 43 -26.95 -5.65 5.75
C GLY A 43 -25.69 -6.34 6.29
N VAL A 44 -24.98 -7.09 5.44
CA VAL A 44 -23.70 -7.72 5.81
C VAL A 44 -22.60 -6.67 5.97
N GLU A 45 -22.55 -5.66 5.11
CA GLU A 45 -21.65 -4.50 5.24
C GLU A 45 -21.78 -3.86 6.61
N LYS A 46 -23.00 -3.56 7.06
CA LYS A 46 -23.24 -2.99 8.39
C LYS A 46 -22.73 -3.90 9.52
N LEU A 47 -22.93 -5.21 9.42
CA LEU A 47 -22.42 -6.16 10.42
C LEU A 47 -20.88 -6.20 10.45
N VAL A 48 -20.25 -6.16 9.28
CA VAL A 48 -18.79 -6.12 9.16
C VAL A 48 -18.25 -4.79 9.68
N GLU A 49 -18.89 -3.65 9.36
CA GLU A 49 -18.55 -2.34 9.92
C GLU A 49 -18.59 -2.34 11.44
N ASP A 50 -19.67 -2.82 12.05
CA ASP A 50 -19.84 -2.88 13.51
C ASP A 50 -18.77 -3.78 14.16
N ARG A 51 -18.39 -4.87 13.47
CA ARG A 51 -17.30 -5.76 13.90
C ARG A 51 -15.95 -5.07 13.84
N ILE A 52 -15.63 -4.39 12.73
CA ILE A 52 -14.39 -3.64 12.55
C ILE A 52 -14.31 -2.53 13.61
N LYS A 53 -15.38 -1.75 13.80
CA LYS A 53 -15.50 -0.73 14.84
C LYS A 53 -15.16 -1.28 16.23
N SER A 54 -15.71 -2.43 16.58
CA SER A 54 -15.42 -3.10 17.85
C SER A 54 -13.95 -3.52 17.97
N GLN A 55 -13.31 -3.92 16.86
CA GLN A 55 -11.91 -4.33 16.84
C GLN A 55 -10.93 -3.15 16.82
N LEU A 56 -11.32 -1.99 16.30
CA LEU A 56 -10.51 -0.78 16.29
C LEU A 56 -10.61 0.00 17.61
N CYS A 57 -11.68 -0.18 18.39
CA CYS A 57 -11.91 0.55 19.63
C CYS A 57 -10.72 0.46 20.61
N GLY A 58 -10.18 1.62 21.00
CA GLY A 58 -9.08 1.72 21.97
C GLY A 58 -7.71 1.27 21.45
N LYS A 59 -7.57 0.88 20.18
CA LYS A 59 -6.30 0.46 19.59
C LYS A 59 -5.54 1.63 18.95
N GLN A 60 -4.23 1.51 18.86
CA GLN A 60 -3.43 2.32 17.93
C GLN A 60 -3.77 1.93 16.49
N VAL A 61 -4.02 2.93 15.64
CA VAL A 61 -4.42 2.73 14.25
C VAL A 61 -3.51 3.52 13.32
N GLY A 62 -3.09 2.91 12.22
CA GLY A 62 -2.44 3.58 11.10
C GLY A 62 -3.28 3.46 9.84
N PHE A 63 -3.28 4.48 8.99
CA PHE A 63 -4.07 4.47 7.75
C PHE A 63 -3.20 4.40 6.51
N GLY A 64 -3.58 3.55 5.57
CA GLY A 64 -3.05 3.46 4.23
C GLY A 64 -3.97 4.18 3.29
N ILE A 65 -3.45 5.20 2.59
CA ILE A 65 -4.25 6.03 1.71
C ILE A 65 -3.63 5.97 0.32
N ASP A 66 -4.44 5.60 -0.66
CA ASP A 66 -4.06 5.69 -2.06
C ASP A 66 -5.29 5.99 -2.91
N ALA A 67 -5.04 6.54 -4.09
CA ALA A 67 -6.07 6.99 -5.00
C ALA A 67 -5.94 6.29 -6.35
N TRP A 68 -7.06 5.99 -6.98
CA TRP A 68 -7.07 5.35 -8.28
C TRP A 68 -8.22 5.84 -9.15
N THR A 69 -8.00 5.81 -10.46
CA THR A 69 -8.95 6.31 -11.44
C THR A 69 -9.20 5.25 -12.51
N VAL A 70 -10.48 5.00 -12.80
CA VAL A 70 -10.91 4.10 -13.88
C VAL A 70 -12.16 4.64 -14.53
N ASP A 71 -12.22 4.60 -15.86
CA ASP A 71 -13.37 5.05 -16.65
C ASP A 71 -13.97 6.41 -16.22
N GLY A 72 -13.09 7.37 -15.95
CA GLY A 72 -13.48 8.73 -15.53
C GLY A 72 -13.94 8.87 -14.07
N THR A 73 -13.98 7.79 -13.29
CA THR A 73 -14.34 7.81 -11.86
C THR A 73 -13.07 7.73 -11.00
N HIS A 74 -12.97 8.59 -9.99
CA HIS A 74 -11.83 8.66 -9.06
C HIS A 74 -12.21 8.17 -7.68
N PHE A 75 -11.44 7.24 -7.14
CA PHE A 75 -11.67 6.60 -5.86
C PHE A 75 -10.50 6.84 -4.91
N ILE A 76 -10.82 7.02 -3.63
CA ILE A 76 -9.86 7.01 -2.52
C ILE A 76 -10.07 5.73 -1.72
N ALA A 77 -9.01 4.96 -1.53
CA ALA A 77 -9.03 3.76 -0.71
C ALA A 77 -8.35 4.03 0.63
N VAL A 78 -9.01 3.61 1.72
CA VAL A 78 -8.48 3.72 3.09
C VAL A 78 -8.41 2.34 3.72
N ILE A 79 -7.20 1.89 4.04
CA ILE A 79 -6.95 0.67 4.81
C ILE A 79 -6.51 1.05 6.22
N ALA A 80 -7.11 0.48 7.25
CA ALA A 80 -6.61 0.59 8.62
C ALA A 80 -5.70 -0.58 8.97
N TRP A 81 -4.59 -0.30 9.64
CA TRP A 81 -3.73 -1.28 10.29
C TRP A 81 -3.75 -1.09 11.79
N THR A 82 -3.73 -2.22 12.47
CA THR A 82 -3.48 -2.36 13.91
C THR A 82 -2.31 -3.32 14.09
N PRO A 83 -1.77 -3.48 15.31
CA PRO A 83 -0.74 -4.49 15.56
C PRO A 83 -1.16 -5.93 15.20
N GLU A 84 -2.46 -6.23 15.24
CA GLU A 84 -2.98 -7.58 15.00
C GLU A 84 -3.56 -7.78 13.59
N ASP A 85 -4.28 -6.77 13.07
CA ASP A 85 -5.16 -6.93 11.91
C ASP A 85 -5.10 -5.75 10.94
N LYS A 86 -5.59 -5.98 9.71
CA LYS A 86 -5.79 -4.98 8.67
C LYS A 86 -7.21 -5.01 8.11
N PHE A 87 -7.77 -3.84 7.81
CA PHE A 87 -9.16 -3.66 7.42
C PHE A 87 -9.27 -2.70 6.24
N LEU A 88 -10.04 -3.05 5.22
CA LEU A 88 -10.49 -2.04 4.27
C LEU A 88 -11.62 -1.25 4.92
N LEU A 89 -11.42 0.05 5.14
CA LEU A 89 -12.45 0.92 5.72
C LEU A 89 -13.37 1.49 4.65
N CYS A 90 -12.81 1.93 3.52
CA CYS A 90 -13.58 2.41 2.38
C CYS A 90 -12.79 2.36 1.08
N SER A 91 -13.50 2.39 -0.05
CA SER A 91 -12.96 2.62 -1.39
C SER A 91 -13.99 3.44 -2.16
N SER A 92 -14.15 4.69 -1.74
CA SER A 92 -15.27 5.55 -2.15
C SER A 92 -14.83 6.64 -3.13
N THR A 93 -15.79 7.21 -3.85
CA THR A 93 -15.59 8.49 -4.53
C THR A 93 -15.67 9.64 -3.53
N LEU A 94 -15.16 10.81 -3.90
CA LEU A 94 -15.34 12.03 -3.12
C LEU A 94 -16.76 12.58 -3.33
N ALA A 95 -17.31 13.28 -2.32
CA ALA A 95 -18.64 13.88 -2.40
C ALA A 95 -18.79 14.84 -3.59
N ASP A 96 -17.75 15.63 -3.87
CA ASP A 96 -17.58 16.38 -5.11
C ASP A 96 -16.40 15.79 -5.89
N GLU A 97 -16.70 14.92 -6.86
CA GLU A 97 -15.70 14.25 -7.70
C GLU A 97 -14.85 15.22 -8.54
N SER A 98 -15.30 16.46 -8.74
CA SER A 98 -14.53 17.48 -9.44
C SER A 98 -13.41 18.09 -8.56
N ASN A 99 -13.50 17.90 -7.24
CA ASN A 99 -12.62 18.51 -6.26
C ASN A 99 -11.78 17.46 -5.52
N MET A 100 -10.59 17.17 -6.06
CA MET A 100 -9.59 16.25 -5.49
C MET A 100 -8.62 16.97 -4.53
N SER A 101 -9.09 18.00 -3.83
CA SER A 101 -8.25 18.76 -2.90
C SER A 101 -7.95 17.98 -1.62
N SER A 102 -6.91 18.41 -0.90
CA SER A 102 -6.63 17.87 0.43
C SER A 102 -7.75 18.08 1.43
N ASN A 103 -8.61 19.09 1.26
CA ASN A 103 -9.77 19.27 2.15
C ASN A 103 -10.82 18.19 1.90
N SER A 104 -11.17 17.95 0.64
CA SER A 104 -12.15 16.90 0.28
C SER A 104 -11.71 15.51 0.75
N ILE A 105 -10.41 15.22 0.71
CA ILE A 105 -9.87 13.96 1.26
C ILE A 105 -9.97 13.95 2.79
N ILE A 106 -9.73 15.08 3.47
CA ILE A 106 -9.89 15.16 4.93
C ILE A 106 -11.35 14.95 5.33
N ASP A 107 -12.30 15.54 4.60
CA ASP A 107 -13.73 15.35 4.86
C ASP A 107 -14.10 13.86 4.76
N LEU A 108 -13.60 13.15 3.74
CA LEU A 108 -13.76 11.69 3.64
C LEU A 108 -13.11 10.93 4.81
N LEU A 109 -11.92 11.37 5.25
CA LEU A 109 -11.27 10.73 6.40
C LEU A 109 -12.04 10.96 7.70
N ASP A 110 -12.64 12.14 7.88
CA ASP A 110 -13.49 12.45 9.03
C ASP A 110 -14.75 11.57 9.02
N ASP A 111 -15.39 11.38 7.86
CA ASP A 111 -16.50 10.43 7.70
C ASP A 111 -16.10 8.99 8.06
N VAL A 112 -14.89 8.56 7.69
CA VAL A 112 -14.34 7.26 8.04
C VAL A 112 -14.09 7.16 9.55
N LEU A 113 -13.49 8.19 10.17
CA LEU A 113 -13.26 8.22 11.62
C LEU A 113 -14.59 8.11 12.39
N ASP A 114 -15.62 8.85 11.96
CA ASP A 114 -16.95 8.84 12.57
C ASP A 114 -17.66 7.49 12.40
N THR A 115 -17.61 6.92 11.19
CA THR A 115 -18.24 5.63 10.87
C THR A 115 -17.73 4.51 11.78
N TYR A 116 -16.40 4.46 11.97
CA TYR A 116 -15.75 3.44 12.78
C TYR A 116 -15.49 3.86 14.23
N ALA A 117 -15.95 5.05 14.64
CA ALA A 117 -15.71 5.66 15.95
C ALA A 117 -14.24 5.61 16.38
N ILE A 118 -13.33 5.95 15.45
CA ILE A 118 -11.90 6.01 15.70
C ILE A 118 -11.59 7.41 16.24
N ASP A 119 -11.16 7.50 17.48
CA ASP A 119 -10.75 8.77 18.06
C ASP A 119 -9.46 9.29 17.42
N ALA A 120 -9.34 10.61 17.25
CA ALA A 120 -8.14 11.22 16.64
C ALA A 120 -6.83 10.92 17.41
N SER A 121 -6.91 10.56 18.69
CA SER A 121 -5.75 10.09 19.47
C SER A 121 -5.29 8.69 19.07
N GLN A 122 -6.19 7.84 18.55
CA GLN A 122 -5.87 6.50 18.07
C GLN A 122 -5.08 6.52 16.76
N LEU A 123 -5.36 7.50 15.89
CA LEU A 123 -4.72 7.62 14.59
C LEU A 123 -3.26 8.09 14.74
N CYS A 124 -2.34 7.16 14.53
CA CYS A 124 -0.92 7.32 14.78
C CYS A 124 -0.15 7.83 13.55
N PHE A 125 -0.49 7.38 12.35
CA PHE A 125 0.23 7.72 11.12
C PHE A 125 -0.59 7.47 9.86
N PHE A 126 -0.12 8.05 8.75
CA PHE A 126 -0.50 7.70 7.39
C PHE A 126 0.62 6.96 6.65
N VAL A 127 0.27 6.09 5.71
CA VAL A 127 1.17 5.50 4.72
C VAL A 127 0.60 5.73 3.33
N CYS A 128 1.33 6.48 2.51
CA CYS A 128 0.86 6.89 1.20
C CYS A 128 2.06 7.24 0.30
N ASP A 129 1.80 7.48 -0.99
CA ASP A 129 2.83 7.95 -1.90
C ASP A 129 3.26 9.40 -1.57
N HIS A 130 4.18 9.96 -2.36
CA HIS A 130 4.73 11.29 -2.11
C HIS A 130 3.95 12.41 -2.81
N ALA A 131 2.72 12.15 -3.27
CA ALA A 131 1.90 13.16 -3.91
C ALA A 131 1.71 14.37 -2.98
N SER A 132 1.74 15.57 -3.55
CA SER A 132 1.64 16.82 -2.79
C SER A 132 0.33 16.91 -1.99
N VAL A 133 -0.75 16.31 -2.51
CA VAL A 133 -2.05 16.24 -1.83
C VAL A 133 -1.96 15.42 -0.53
N ASN A 134 -1.31 14.26 -0.56
CA ASN A 134 -1.13 13.39 0.61
C ASN A 134 -0.28 14.06 1.70
N VAL A 135 0.77 14.78 1.29
CA VAL A 135 1.58 15.59 2.20
C VAL A 135 0.76 16.72 2.82
N ALA A 136 -0.13 17.35 2.06
CA ALA A 136 -1.02 18.39 2.56
C ALA A 136 -2.06 17.83 3.54
N VAL A 137 -2.65 16.67 3.25
CA VAL A 137 -3.57 15.95 4.16
C VAL A 137 -2.88 15.66 5.50
N ALA A 138 -1.71 15.02 5.48
CA ALA A 138 -0.95 14.70 6.69
C ALA A 138 -0.64 15.94 7.55
N ARG A 139 -0.22 17.04 6.90
CA ARG A 139 0.09 18.30 7.60
C ARG A 139 -1.14 18.96 8.21
N LYS A 140 -2.26 19.00 7.49
CA LYS A 140 -3.52 19.60 7.96
C LYS A 140 -4.14 18.78 9.09
N ALA A 141 -4.16 17.45 8.95
CA ALA A 141 -4.64 16.53 9.98
C ALA A 141 -3.69 16.43 11.19
N ARG A 142 -2.46 16.96 11.09
CA ARG A 142 -1.41 16.87 12.12
C ARG A 142 -1.07 15.42 12.49
N VAL A 143 -1.13 14.53 11.50
CA VAL A 143 -0.77 13.11 11.61
C VAL A 143 0.47 12.89 10.74
N PRO A 144 1.57 12.31 11.27
CA PRO A 144 2.76 12.07 10.47
C PRO A 144 2.50 11.04 9.37
N MET A 145 3.16 11.18 8.23
CA MET A 145 3.11 10.16 7.17
C MET A 145 4.46 9.46 7.00
N ILE A 146 4.39 8.20 6.57
CA ILE A 146 5.49 7.43 6.00
C ILE A 146 5.27 7.41 4.50
N GLY A 147 6.27 7.89 3.76
CA GLY A 147 6.23 7.81 2.31
C GLY A 147 6.51 6.39 1.81
N CYS A 148 5.71 5.90 0.87
CA CYS A 148 5.84 4.55 0.32
C CYS A 148 7.26 4.25 -0.20
N ALA A 149 7.93 3.26 0.39
CA ALA A 149 9.29 2.88 0.02
C ALA A 149 9.39 2.37 -1.43
N SER A 150 8.39 1.62 -1.93
CA SER A 150 8.33 1.18 -3.33
C SER A 150 8.33 2.37 -4.29
N HIS A 151 7.55 3.41 -3.97
CA HIS A 151 7.49 4.64 -4.77
C HIS A 151 8.82 5.40 -4.74
N ARG A 152 9.45 5.55 -3.57
CA ARG A 152 10.78 6.17 -3.42
C ARG A 152 11.82 5.44 -4.25
N PHE A 153 11.80 4.11 -4.20
CA PHE A 153 12.69 3.27 -4.96
C PHE A 153 12.48 3.46 -6.46
N ASN A 154 11.23 3.43 -6.93
CA ASN A 154 10.89 3.70 -8.33
C ASN A 154 11.41 5.06 -8.82
N LEU A 155 11.27 6.14 -8.02
CA LEU A 155 11.80 7.46 -8.36
C LEU A 155 13.34 7.47 -8.46
N ALA A 156 14.03 6.79 -7.54
CA ALA A 156 15.48 6.64 -7.59
C ALA A 156 15.91 5.90 -8.87
N MET A 157 15.20 4.82 -9.23
CA MET A 157 15.50 4.04 -10.43
C MET A 157 15.23 4.82 -11.71
N GLN A 158 14.12 5.55 -11.79
CA GLN A 158 13.83 6.42 -12.93
C GLN A 158 14.92 7.47 -13.13
N ALA A 159 15.49 8.01 -12.05
CA ALA A 159 16.59 8.96 -12.13
C ALA A 159 17.90 8.30 -12.60
N ALA A 160 18.27 7.16 -12.02
CA ALA A 160 19.46 6.41 -12.43
C ALA A 160 19.41 5.97 -13.90
N LEU A 161 18.22 5.59 -14.39
CA LEU A 161 18.03 5.15 -15.78
C LEU A 161 18.09 6.30 -16.81
N ARG A 162 18.13 7.58 -16.40
CA ARG A 162 18.21 8.70 -17.35
C ARG A 162 19.53 8.70 -18.12
N GLU A 163 20.62 8.27 -17.51
CA GLU A 163 21.93 8.20 -18.17
C GLU A 163 21.95 7.18 -19.32
N HIS A 164 21.02 6.23 -19.30
CA HIS A 164 20.88 5.20 -20.33
C HIS A 164 19.72 5.50 -21.31
N SER A 165 19.13 6.70 -21.27
CA SER A 165 17.91 7.01 -22.03
C SER A 165 18.05 6.73 -23.52
N GLU A 166 19.19 7.09 -24.14
CA GLU A 166 19.40 6.89 -25.58
C GLU A 166 19.31 5.41 -25.99
N VAL A 167 19.96 4.52 -25.24
CA VAL A 167 19.92 3.07 -25.53
C VAL A 167 18.54 2.51 -25.24
N LEU A 168 17.90 2.95 -24.15
CA LEU A 168 16.55 2.53 -23.79
C LEU A 168 15.51 2.99 -24.82
N ASP A 169 15.68 4.15 -25.43
CA ASP A 169 14.79 4.69 -26.45
C ASP A 169 14.95 3.91 -27.78
N LYS A 170 16.19 3.53 -28.14
CA LYS A 170 16.44 2.62 -29.27
C LYS A 170 15.78 1.25 -29.06
N LEU A 171 15.88 0.69 -27.85
CA LEU A 171 15.19 -0.55 -27.50
C LEU A 171 13.67 -0.39 -27.58
N HIS A 172 13.12 0.70 -27.04
CA HIS A 172 11.68 0.97 -27.12
C HIS A 172 11.19 1.07 -28.56
N LEU A 173 11.95 1.74 -29.44
CA LEU A 173 11.64 1.82 -30.86
C LEU A 173 11.66 0.46 -31.55
N LEU A 174 12.63 -0.40 -31.20
CA LEU A 174 12.69 -1.78 -31.69
C LEU A 174 11.44 -2.56 -31.28
N MET A 175 11.06 -2.53 -30.01
CA MET A 175 9.86 -3.22 -29.53
C MET A 175 8.60 -2.74 -30.21
N THR A 176 8.50 -1.42 -30.44
CA THR A 176 7.38 -0.84 -31.19
C THR A 176 7.29 -1.42 -32.61
N LYS A 177 8.42 -1.58 -33.31
CA LYS A 177 8.46 -2.20 -34.65
C LYS A 177 8.09 -3.69 -34.60
N LEU A 178 8.59 -4.43 -33.60
CA LEU A 178 8.28 -5.85 -33.43
C LEU A 178 6.81 -6.08 -33.04
N ASN A 179 6.15 -5.08 -32.45
CA ASN A 179 4.77 -5.17 -31.98
C ASN A 179 3.71 -5.08 -33.10
N THR A 180 4.11 -4.90 -34.36
CA THR A 180 3.17 -4.94 -35.49
C THR A 180 2.56 -6.34 -35.66
N ILE A 181 1.35 -6.43 -36.22
CA ILE A 181 0.66 -7.71 -36.42
C ILE A 181 1.51 -8.70 -37.23
N LYS A 182 2.15 -8.21 -38.32
CA LYS A 182 3.00 -9.02 -39.19
C LYS A 182 4.22 -9.58 -38.45
N ASN A 183 4.94 -8.73 -37.71
CA ASN A 183 6.13 -9.15 -36.99
C ASN A 183 5.79 -10.05 -35.79
N ARG A 184 4.70 -9.76 -35.08
CA ARG A 184 4.18 -10.65 -34.02
C ARG A 184 3.78 -12.02 -34.55
N HIS A 185 3.25 -12.11 -35.77
CA HIS A 185 2.97 -13.40 -36.40
C HIS A 185 4.26 -14.19 -36.64
N GLN A 186 5.27 -13.56 -37.24
CA GLN A 186 6.57 -14.19 -37.46
C GLN A 186 7.24 -14.62 -36.14
N LEU A 187 7.20 -13.78 -35.10
CA LEU A 187 7.73 -14.14 -33.78
C LEU A 187 7.02 -15.36 -33.18
N ARG A 188 5.71 -15.50 -33.39
CA ARG A 188 4.96 -16.69 -32.97
C ARG A 188 5.37 -17.94 -33.75
N GLU A 189 5.58 -17.84 -35.06
CA GLU A 189 6.06 -18.95 -35.88
C GLU A 189 7.46 -19.42 -35.44
N LEU A 190 8.29 -18.49 -34.97
CA LEU A 190 9.62 -18.77 -34.43
C LEU A 190 9.61 -19.22 -32.95
N GLY A 191 8.45 -19.27 -32.29
CA GLY A 191 8.33 -19.63 -30.88
C GLY A 191 8.99 -18.62 -29.91
N VAL A 192 9.20 -17.38 -30.33
CA VAL A 192 9.86 -16.33 -29.55
C VAL A 192 8.85 -15.56 -28.70
N LEU A 193 9.27 -15.07 -27.53
CA LEU A 193 8.46 -14.22 -26.65
C LEU A 193 7.98 -12.95 -27.36
N MET A 194 6.80 -12.47 -26.97
CA MET A 194 6.20 -11.27 -27.57
C MET A 194 6.85 -9.99 -27.02
N PRO A 195 6.92 -8.92 -27.84
CA PRO A 195 7.54 -7.68 -27.41
C PRO A 195 6.85 -7.06 -26.17
N VAL A 196 7.64 -6.82 -25.13
CA VAL A 196 7.29 -6.05 -23.94
C VAL A 196 7.57 -4.55 -24.13
N PHE A 197 6.66 -3.70 -23.69
CA PHE A 197 6.83 -2.25 -23.73
C PHE A 197 7.42 -1.71 -22.43
N ARG A 198 8.32 -0.72 -22.57
CA ARG A 198 8.74 0.14 -21.47
C ARG A 198 7.57 0.99 -20.99
N ASN A 199 7.26 0.90 -19.70
CA ASN A 199 6.39 1.79 -18.98
C ASN A 199 7.25 2.75 -18.13
N THR A 200 7.23 4.03 -18.48
CA THR A 200 8.05 5.06 -17.81
C THR A 200 7.73 5.19 -16.31
N THR A 201 6.48 4.95 -15.90
CA THR A 201 6.09 5.07 -14.48
C THR A 201 6.42 3.83 -13.66
N ARG A 202 6.72 2.68 -14.30
CA ARG A 202 7.08 1.41 -13.65
C ARG A 202 8.39 0.87 -14.21
N TRP A 203 9.50 1.19 -13.54
CA TRP A 203 10.84 0.88 -14.02
C TRP A 203 11.09 -0.62 -14.29
N SER A 204 10.39 -1.53 -13.60
CA SER A 204 10.52 -2.99 -13.79
C SER A 204 10.24 -3.46 -15.22
N SER A 205 9.39 -2.75 -15.96
CA SER A 205 9.18 -3.01 -17.40
C SER A 205 10.43 -2.76 -18.25
N THR A 206 11.30 -1.86 -17.82
CA THR A 206 12.61 -1.59 -18.45
C THR A 206 13.55 -2.77 -18.21
N PHE A 207 13.50 -3.39 -17.02
CA PHE A 207 14.27 -4.59 -16.72
C PHE A 207 13.84 -5.76 -17.61
N SER A 208 12.54 -6.05 -17.69
CA SER A 208 12.02 -7.12 -18.58
C SER A 208 12.35 -6.87 -20.06
N LEU A 209 12.28 -5.61 -20.50
CA LEU A 209 12.67 -5.23 -21.86
C LEU A 209 14.13 -5.60 -22.19
N ILE A 210 15.05 -5.38 -21.25
CA ILE A 210 16.47 -5.66 -21.44
C ILE A 210 16.74 -7.17 -21.38
N GLU A 211 15.99 -7.92 -20.55
CA GLU A 211 16.09 -9.38 -20.48
C GLU A 211 15.71 -10.05 -21.81
N ASP A 212 14.70 -9.50 -22.50
CA ASP A 212 14.16 -10.05 -23.76
C ASP A 212 14.94 -9.63 -25.02
N VAL A 213 15.89 -8.70 -24.93
CA VAL A 213 16.56 -8.10 -26.11
C VAL A 213 18.08 -8.09 -25.98
N ILE A 214 18.77 -8.69 -26.96
CA ILE A 214 20.22 -8.60 -27.13
C ILE A 214 20.50 -7.90 -28.49
N PRO A 215 20.88 -6.60 -28.53
CA PRO A 215 21.24 -5.89 -29.76
C PRO A 215 22.67 -6.18 -30.26
N THR A 216 23.28 -5.27 -31.02
CA THR A 216 24.62 -5.40 -31.62
C THR A 216 25.75 -5.59 -30.59
N ALA A 217 26.93 -6.02 -31.04
CA ALA A 217 28.05 -6.42 -30.16
C ALA A 217 28.54 -5.34 -29.17
N ARG A 218 28.49 -4.03 -29.49
CA ARG A 218 28.87 -2.95 -28.56
C ARG A 218 27.76 -2.60 -27.59
N ASP A 219 26.53 -2.43 -28.08
CA ASP A 219 25.35 -2.18 -27.24
C ASP A 219 25.15 -3.31 -26.23
N ASN A 220 25.53 -4.54 -26.60
CA ASN A 220 25.52 -5.69 -25.71
C ASN A 220 26.42 -5.56 -24.50
N VAL A 221 27.57 -4.87 -24.56
CA VAL A 221 28.44 -4.74 -23.39
C VAL A 221 27.82 -3.79 -22.37
N THR A 222 27.38 -2.61 -22.84
CA THR A 222 26.69 -1.62 -22.01
C THR A 222 25.37 -2.17 -21.44
N LEU A 223 24.59 -2.88 -22.26
CA LEU A 223 23.34 -3.50 -21.82
C LEU A 223 23.56 -4.65 -20.86
N LYS A 224 24.61 -5.46 -21.03
CA LYS A 224 24.95 -6.52 -20.07
C LYS A 224 25.33 -5.92 -18.72
N ALA A 225 26.16 -4.88 -18.70
CA ALA A 225 26.53 -4.20 -17.45
C ALA A 225 25.29 -3.60 -16.76
N LEU A 226 24.46 -2.85 -17.50
CA LEU A 226 23.21 -2.30 -17.01
C LEU A 226 22.26 -3.40 -16.50
N HIS A 227 22.15 -4.52 -17.22
CA HIS A 227 21.31 -5.64 -16.82
C HIS A 227 21.75 -6.25 -15.49
N GLU A 228 23.06 -6.43 -15.26
CA GLU A 228 23.57 -6.95 -13.99
C GLU A 228 23.29 -5.99 -12.82
N ASP A 229 23.35 -4.68 -13.05
CA ASP A 229 22.97 -3.70 -12.03
C ASP A 229 21.47 -3.68 -11.78
N LEU A 230 20.65 -3.74 -12.84
CA LEU A 230 19.20 -3.84 -12.71
C LEU A 230 18.75 -5.13 -12.03
N LYS A 231 19.46 -6.26 -12.18
CA LYS A 231 19.18 -7.49 -11.42
C LYS A 231 19.30 -7.27 -9.92
N LYS A 232 20.36 -6.59 -9.47
CA LYS A 232 20.55 -6.26 -8.04
C LYS A 232 19.40 -5.38 -7.55
N LEU A 233 19.05 -4.36 -8.32
CA LEU A 233 17.98 -3.40 -7.98
C LEU A 233 16.60 -4.07 -8.00
N GLU A 234 16.36 -5.02 -8.92
CA GLU A 234 15.11 -5.77 -9.00
C GLU A 234 14.95 -6.72 -7.82
N SER A 235 16.06 -7.30 -7.32
CA SER A 235 16.03 -8.10 -6.09
C SER A 235 15.55 -7.28 -4.88
N VAL A 236 15.97 -6.01 -4.78
CA VAL A 236 15.52 -5.09 -3.73
C VAL A 236 14.05 -4.74 -3.93
N ASN A 237 13.63 -4.41 -5.15
CA ASN A 237 12.23 -4.11 -5.47
C ASN A 237 11.27 -5.26 -5.14
N LYS A 238 11.64 -6.50 -5.51
CA LYS A 238 10.89 -7.71 -5.13
C LYS A 238 10.82 -7.86 -3.60
N LYS A 239 11.90 -7.57 -2.88
CA LYS A 239 11.91 -7.60 -1.42
C LYS A 239 11.00 -6.54 -0.80
N LEU A 240 10.95 -5.33 -1.36
CA LEU A 240 10.03 -4.24 -0.95
C LEU A 240 8.55 -4.62 -1.14
N GLN A 241 8.24 -5.54 -2.06
CA GLN A 241 6.89 -6.03 -2.33
C GLN A 241 6.41 -7.15 -1.38
N THR A 242 7.28 -7.62 -0.47
CA THR A 242 6.93 -8.66 0.51
C THR A 242 6.22 -8.05 1.73
N GLU A 243 5.31 -8.83 2.35
CA GLU A 243 4.46 -8.35 3.46
C GLU A 243 5.19 -8.29 4.81
N SER A 244 6.32 -8.98 4.96
CA SER A 244 7.04 -9.11 6.24
C SER A 244 8.13 -8.06 6.49
N LEU A 245 8.20 -7.03 5.65
CA LEU A 245 9.29 -6.07 5.68
C LEU A 245 8.99 -4.92 6.65
N SER A 246 9.92 -4.62 7.56
CA SER A 246 9.81 -3.46 8.45
C SER A 246 10.45 -2.20 7.85
N LEU A 247 10.13 -1.03 8.41
CA LEU A 247 10.84 0.22 8.07
C LEU A 247 12.34 0.15 8.37
N HIS A 248 12.76 -0.63 9.38
CA HIS A 248 14.18 -0.84 9.65
C HIS A 248 14.86 -1.63 8.53
N ASP A 249 14.23 -2.69 8.02
CA ASP A 249 14.76 -3.47 6.91
C ASP A 249 14.85 -2.63 5.63
N VAL A 250 13.84 -1.79 5.35
CA VAL A 250 13.91 -0.83 4.24
C VAL A 250 15.10 0.09 4.37
N ARG A 251 15.38 0.61 5.57
CA ARG A 251 16.55 1.47 5.79
C ARG A 251 17.85 0.73 5.45
N LEU A 252 17.99 -0.52 5.88
CA LEU A 252 19.16 -1.35 5.56
C LEU A 252 19.29 -1.60 4.06
N LEU A 253 18.20 -1.92 3.37
CA LEU A 253 18.17 -2.12 1.92
C LEU A 253 18.58 -0.83 1.18
N PHE A 254 18.00 0.31 1.57
CA PHE A 254 18.33 1.59 0.95
C PHE A 254 19.76 2.03 1.22
N ASP A 255 20.29 1.83 2.43
CA ASP A 255 21.69 2.14 2.74
C ASP A 255 22.65 1.25 1.91
N HIS A 256 22.29 -0.01 1.71
CA HIS A 256 23.03 -0.91 0.84
C HIS A 256 22.99 -0.43 -0.63
N VAL A 257 21.82 -0.04 -1.14
CA VAL A 257 21.68 0.52 -2.49
C VAL A 257 22.49 1.79 -2.64
N ILE A 258 22.44 2.72 -1.68
CA ILE A 258 23.22 3.97 -1.71
C ILE A 258 24.72 3.67 -1.74
N LYS A 259 25.18 2.68 -0.97
CA LYS A 259 26.59 2.29 -0.97
C LYS A 259 27.06 1.81 -2.35
N HIS A 260 26.22 1.10 -3.10
CA HIS A 260 26.53 0.58 -4.43
C HIS A 260 26.22 1.55 -5.57
N PHE A 261 25.23 2.44 -5.38
CA PHE A 261 24.72 3.41 -6.34
C PHE A 261 24.56 4.78 -5.65
N PRO A 262 25.66 5.53 -5.41
CA PRO A 262 25.65 6.73 -4.57
C PRO A 262 24.66 7.81 -4.99
N ASP A 263 24.40 7.97 -6.29
CA ASP A 263 23.47 8.98 -6.81
C ASP A 263 22.03 8.76 -6.32
N THR A 264 21.67 7.53 -5.98
CA THR A 264 20.34 7.20 -5.42
C THR A 264 20.09 7.84 -4.04
N ALA A 265 21.13 8.33 -3.36
CA ALA A 265 21.03 8.99 -2.05
C ALA A 265 20.05 10.18 -2.06
N ALA A 266 19.94 10.89 -3.18
CA ALA A 266 19.01 12.03 -3.31
C ALA A 266 17.54 11.65 -3.08
N TRP A 267 17.17 10.36 -3.23
CA TRP A 267 15.82 9.84 -3.01
C TRP A 267 15.73 8.88 -1.82
N LEU A 268 16.78 8.07 -1.61
CA LEU A 268 16.76 6.97 -0.67
C LEU A 268 17.29 7.34 0.72
N SER A 269 18.06 8.44 0.86
CA SER A 269 18.60 8.89 2.15
C SER A 269 17.50 9.17 3.18
N PRO A 270 17.74 8.96 4.49
CA PRO A 270 16.82 9.39 5.56
C PRO A 270 16.61 10.92 5.61
N THR A 271 17.50 11.69 4.98
CA THR A 271 17.43 13.16 4.89
C THR A 271 17.10 13.65 3.48
N ALA A 272 16.71 12.75 2.56
CA ALA A 272 16.28 13.13 1.22
C ALA A 272 15.11 14.11 1.31
N SER A 273 15.07 15.12 0.43
CA SER A 273 13.99 16.13 0.39
C SER A 273 12.60 15.53 0.16
N LEU A 274 12.56 14.31 -0.37
CA LEU A 274 11.37 13.49 -0.54
C LEU A 274 10.76 13.07 0.80
N VAL A 275 11.57 12.84 1.84
CA VAL A 275 11.12 12.49 3.20
C VAL A 275 10.49 13.71 3.87
N LYS A 276 9.17 13.72 4.00
CA LYS A 276 8.43 14.89 4.53
C LYS A 276 8.31 14.92 6.05
N PHE A 277 8.42 13.76 6.71
CA PHE A 277 8.35 13.63 8.16
C PHE A 277 9.57 12.86 8.70
N PRO A 278 10.81 13.39 8.52
CA PRO A 278 12.03 12.67 8.86
C PRO A 278 12.12 12.34 10.35
N GLY A 279 11.58 13.18 11.24
CA GLY A 279 11.53 12.89 12.67
C GLY A 279 10.70 11.65 12.99
N PHE A 280 9.60 11.43 12.26
CA PHE A 280 8.76 10.26 12.44
C PHE A 280 9.41 9.01 11.85
N GLU A 281 9.77 9.03 10.56
CA GLU A 281 10.39 7.87 9.89
C GLU A 281 11.68 7.41 10.62
N ASN A 282 12.59 8.34 10.94
CA ASN A 282 13.82 8.00 11.66
C ASN A 282 13.54 7.53 13.09
N GLY A 283 12.52 8.10 13.74
CA GLY A 283 12.06 7.68 15.06
C GLY A 283 11.60 6.23 15.06
N VAL A 284 10.74 5.84 14.11
CA VAL A 284 10.25 4.46 13.96
C VAL A 284 11.40 3.49 13.68
N VAL A 285 12.32 3.83 12.78
CA VAL A 285 13.53 3.02 12.51
C VAL A 285 14.40 2.84 13.76
N LYS A 286 14.56 3.89 14.58
CA LYS A 286 15.31 3.81 15.84
C LYS A 286 14.59 2.94 16.87
N LEU A 287 13.27 2.99 16.95
CA LEU A 287 12.48 2.13 17.82
C LEU A 287 12.59 0.66 17.42
N LEU A 288 12.42 0.35 16.12
CA LEU A 288 12.57 -0.99 15.56
C LEU A 288 13.98 -1.58 15.75
N SER A 289 15.02 -0.74 15.75
CA SER A 289 16.40 -1.17 16.00
C SER A 289 16.81 -1.19 17.49
N GLY A 290 15.85 -1.01 18.41
CA GLY A 290 16.11 -1.01 19.86
C GLY A 290 16.86 0.23 20.38
N LYS A 291 17.05 1.26 19.56
CA LYS A 291 17.84 2.47 19.86
C LYS A 291 16.98 3.62 20.42
N GLN A 292 15.99 3.32 21.27
CA GLN A 292 15.08 4.34 21.83
C GLN A 292 15.83 5.45 22.62
N SER A 293 16.92 5.11 23.30
CA SER A 293 17.76 6.08 24.02
C SER A 293 18.44 7.10 23.09
N LYS A 294 18.53 6.81 21.79
CA LYS A 294 19.11 7.67 20.75
C LYS A 294 18.08 8.49 19.99
N LEU A 295 16.81 8.48 20.42
CA LEU A 295 15.79 9.38 19.87
C LEU A 295 16.13 10.82 20.23
N SER A 296 16.18 11.68 19.22
CA SER A 296 16.23 13.13 19.41
C SER A 296 14.92 13.63 20.02
N ARG A 297 14.90 14.88 20.50
CA ARG A 297 13.67 15.52 21.01
C ARG A 297 12.57 15.55 19.94
N THR A 298 12.93 15.85 18.69
CA THR A 298 11.98 15.93 17.58
C THR A 298 11.44 14.56 17.18
N GLU A 299 12.29 13.54 17.16
CA GLU A 299 11.87 12.17 16.87
C GLU A 299 10.96 11.62 17.98
N ARG A 300 11.33 11.85 19.25
CA ARG A 300 10.52 11.43 20.40
C ARG A 300 9.13 12.05 20.39
N ALA A 301 9.04 13.35 20.07
CA ALA A 301 7.75 14.03 19.93
C ALA A 301 6.93 13.46 18.75
N ALA A 302 7.57 13.15 17.62
CA ALA A 302 6.89 12.62 16.45
C ALA A 302 6.33 11.21 16.67
N VAL A 303 7.04 10.33 17.40
CA VAL A 303 6.62 8.95 17.67
C VAL A 303 5.85 8.80 18.99
N ALA A 304 5.49 9.90 19.65
CA ALA A 304 4.86 9.86 20.98
C ALA A 304 3.60 8.98 21.01
N LYS A 305 2.76 9.04 19.96
CA LYS A 305 1.55 8.20 19.84
C LYS A 305 1.84 6.70 19.76
N LEU A 306 3.04 6.31 19.33
CA LEU A 306 3.49 4.91 19.24
C LEU A 306 4.13 4.41 20.53
N LEU A 307 4.63 5.32 21.37
CA LEU A 307 5.15 5.01 22.67
C LEU A 307 3.95 4.77 23.59
N LEU A 308 3.67 3.51 23.91
CA LEU A 308 2.70 3.16 24.95
C LEU A 308 3.02 3.98 26.21
N PRO A 309 2.01 4.52 26.92
CA PRO A 309 2.24 5.20 28.19
C PRO A 309 2.99 4.26 29.11
N THR A 310 4.26 4.57 29.39
CA THR A 310 4.91 4.04 30.56
C THR A 310 4.18 4.64 31.75
N ASP A 311 3.54 3.82 32.59
CA ASP A 311 3.28 4.16 33.99
C ASP A 311 4.63 4.36 34.69
N SER A 312 5.32 5.45 34.37
CA SER A 312 6.42 6.11 35.11
C SER A 312 7.10 7.12 34.19
N ASP A 313 6.64 8.36 34.24
CA ASP A 313 7.53 9.51 34.06
C ASP A 313 8.58 9.45 35.19
N PRO A 314 9.91 9.50 34.92
CA PRO A 314 10.93 9.59 35.95
C PRO A 314 11.02 11.00 36.55
N GLY A 315 9.86 11.57 36.88
CA GLY A 315 9.70 12.90 37.42
C GLY A 315 8.78 12.88 38.63
N LEU A 316 9.40 12.86 39.81
CA LEU A 316 8.83 13.34 41.07
C LEU A 316 7.78 12.47 41.79
N GLN A 317 8.16 11.27 42.28
CA GLN A 317 7.59 10.75 43.54
C GLN A 317 8.65 10.01 44.36
N THR A 318 9.08 10.66 45.44
CA THR A 318 9.94 10.09 46.48
C THR A 318 9.06 9.37 47.50
N GLU A 319 8.49 8.22 47.16
CA GLU A 319 7.95 7.30 48.18
C GLU A 319 8.74 6.00 48.16
N LYS A 320 9.31 5.66 49.33
CA LYS A 320 10.10 4.45 49.54
C LYS A 320 9.19 3.22 49.39
N ARG A 321 9.28 2.55 48.24
CA ARG A 321 8.62 1.25 48.04
C ARG A 321 9.18 0.20 49.01
N PRO A 322 8.36 -0.71 49.56
CA PRO A 322 8.83 -1.77 50.45
C PRO A 322 9.79 -2.74 49.73
N PHE A 323 10.78 -3.25 50.48
CA PHE A 323 11.89 -4.08 49.99
C PHE A 323 11.46 -5.27 49.10
N ALA A 324 10.32 -5.89 49.39
CA ALA A 324 9.80 -7.03 48.63
C ALA A 324 9.29 -6.67 47.23
N GLU A 325 8.70 -5.48 47.04
CA GLU A 325 8.21 -5.04 45.72
C GLU A 325 9.35 -4.63 44.79
N ALA A 326 10.44 -4.07 45.34
CA ALA A 326 11.65 -3.75 44.58
C ALA A 326 12.37 -5.01 44.06
N ALA A 327 12.32 -6.11 44.83
CA ALA A 327 12.86 -7.40 44.40
C ALA A 327 12.01 -8.04 43.30
N LEU A 328 10.68 -7.94 43.39
CA LEU A 328 9.74 -8.50 42.40
C LEU A 328 9.62 -7.66 41.11
N SER A 329 9.98 -6.37 41.12
CA SER A 329 10.02 -5.54 39.91
C SER A 329 11.26 -5.78 39.04
N ASN A 330 12.35 -6.26 39.64
CA ASN A 330 13.60 -6.55 38.91
C ASN A 330 13.53 -7.85 38.10
N ASP A 331 12.55 -8.71 38.40
CA ASP A 331 12.38 -10.03 37.77
C ASP A 331 11.13 -10.14 36.88
N LYS A 332 10.36 -9.05 36.72
CA LYS A 332 9.37 -8.97 35.65
C LYS A 332 10.10 -8.63 34.35
N PRO A 333 10.02 -9.48 33.31
CA PRO A 333 10.44 -9.07 31.98
C PRO A 333 9.72 -7.76 31.67
N ALA A 334 10.47 -6.73 31.24
CA ALA A 334 9.84 -5.54 30.69
C ALA A 334 8.76 -6.00 29.70
N PRO A 335 7.52 -5.48 29.76
CA PRO A 335 6.51 -5.84 28.79
C PRO A 335 7.15 -5.69 27.41
N SER A 336 7.15 -6.77 26.64
CA SER A 336 7.76 -6.79 25.32
C SER A 336 7.21 -5.60 24.56
N ARG A 337 8.06 -4.60 24.31
CA ARG A 337 7.72 -3.40 23.54
C ARG A 337 6.90 -3.84 22.32
N GLY A 338 5.73 -3.25 22.14
CA GLY A 338 4.85 -3.58 21.01
C GLY A 338 5.67 -3.62 19.72
N ASP A 339 5.62 -4.74 19.02
CA ASP A 339 6.38 -4.98 17.81
C ASP A 339 5.89 -4.01 16.73
N LEU A 340 6.62 -2.91 16.47
CA LEU A 340 6.24 -1.89 15.49
C LEU A 340 6.31 -2.38 14.03
N LYS A 341 6.51 -3.68 13.80
CA LYS A 341 6.45 -4.29 12.46
C LYS A 341 5.07 -4.19 11.79
N TRP A 342 4.02 -3.91 12.56
CA TRP A 342 2.70 -3.64 12.00
C TRP A 342 2.62 -2.32 11.21
N ILE A 343 3.61 -1.42 11.37
CA ILE A 343 3.72 -0.19 10.59
C ILE A 343 4.30 -0.54 9.22
N PRO A 344 3.50 -0.48 8.14
CA PRO A 344 3.99 -0.90 6.84
C PRO A 344 4.92 0.18 6.25
N PRO A 345 6.05 -0.22 5.65
CA PRO A 345 6.94 0.73 4.99
C PRO A 345 6.46 1.13 3.57
N THR A 346 5.42 0.48 3.07
CA THR A 346 4.89 0.67 1.72
C THR A 346 3.37 0.72 1.75
N SER A 347 2.76 1.39 0.77
CA SER A 347 1.32 1.36 0.50
C SER A 347 0.91 0.17 -0.39
N ASN A 348 1.74 -0.88 -0.50
CA ASN A 348 1.54 -1.99 -1.44
C ASN A 348 0.23 -2.75 -1.21
N ASP A 349 -0.25 -2.85 0.04
CA ASP A 349 -1.57 -3.42 0.34
C ASP A 349 -2.70 -2.64 -0.36
N VAL A 350 -2.61 -1.30 -0.37
CA VAL A 350 -3.57 -0.43 -1.05
C VAL A 350 -3.43 -0.56 -2.57
N GLU A 351 -2.21 -0.60 -3.10
CA GLU A 351 -1.97 -0.83 -4.54
C GLU A 351 -2.48 -2.19 -5.03
N ARG A 352 -2.37 -3.24 -4.20
CA ARG A 352 -2.92 -4.57 -4.48
C ARG A 352 -4.45 -4.55 -4.47
N LEU A 353 -5.06 -3.82 -3.54
CA LEU A 353 -6.51 -3.60 -3.54
C LEU A 353 -6.96 -2.91 -4.82
N ILE A 354 -6.28 -1.83 -5.23
CA ILE A 354 -6.56 -1.10 -6.47
C ILE A 354 -6.44 -2.03 -7.69
N SER A 355 -5.40 -2.87 -7.72
CA SER A 355 -5.20 -3.84 -8.80
C SER A 355 -6.34 -4.86 -8.86
N ARG A 356 -6.82 -5.34 -7.70
CA ARG A 356 -8.02 -6.20 -7.63
C ARG A 356 -9.27 -5.46 -8.09
N ALA A 357 -9.44 -4.20 -7.68
CA ALA A 357 -10.57 -3.36 -8.10
C ALA A 357 -10.65 -3.22 -9.62
N GLY A 358 -9.51 -3.06 -10.30
CA GLY A 358 -9.45 -3.05 -11.77
C GLY A 358 -9.92 -4.35 -12.43
N ILE A 359 -9.77 -5.51 -11.76
CA ILE A 359 -10.30 -6.79 -12.23
C ILE A 359 -11.83 -6.86 -12.02
N VAL A 360 -12.31 -6.40 -10.86
CA VAL A 360 -13.75 -6.38 -10.54
C VAL A 360 -14.50 -5.41 -11.46
N PHE A 361 -13.95 -4.21 -11.65
CA PHE A 361 -14.47 -3.12 -12.47
C PHE A 361 -13.90 -3.16 -13.90
N SER A 362 -13.95 -4.35 -14.51
CA SER A 362 -13.55 -4.56 -15.90
C SER A 362 -14.43 -3.81 -16.89
N ARG A 363 -14.00 -3.69 -18.15
CA ARG A 363 -14.72 -2.99 -19.23
C ARG A 363 -16.19 -3.43 -19.40
N LEU A 364 -16.50 -4.70 -19.14
CA LEU A 364 -17.87 -5.21 -19.22
C LEU A 364 -18.74 -4.83 -18.01
N ARG A 365 -18.15 -4.17 -17.01
CA ARG A 365 -18.74 -3.83 -15.72
C ARG A 365 -18.61 -2.34 -15.37
N TRP A 366 -18.12 -1.51 -16.28
CA TRP A 366 -18.05 -0.05 -16.07
C TRP A 366 -19.41 0.59 -15.82
N GLY A 367 -20.50 -0.03 -16.29
CA GLY A 367 -21.86 0.39 -15.93
C GLY A 367 -22.29 0.06 -14.49
N MET A 368 -21.43 -0.57 -13.68
CA MET A 368 -21.69 -0.80 -12.27
C MET A 368 -21.61 0.52 -11.50
N ASN A 369 -22.59 0.78 -10.65
CA ASN A 369 -22.58 1.96 -9.79
C ASN A 369 -21.35 1.91 -8.84
N PRO A 370 -20.59 3.02 -8.66
CA PRO A 370 -19.43 3.10 -7.77
C PRO A 370 -19.68 2.57 -6.34
N ALA A 371 -20.83 2.89 -5.73
CA ALA A 371 -21.18 2.38 -4.39
C ALA A 371 -21.36 0.85 -4.38
N THR A 372 -21.84 0.27 -5.49
CA THR A 372 -21.92 -1.19 -5.62
C THR A 372 -20.52 -1.83 -5.74
N LEU A 373 -19.59 -1.15 -6.42
CA LEU A 373 -18.21 -1.59 -6.49
C LEU A 373 -17.56 -1.55 -5.09
N GLU A 374 -17.75 -0.46 -4.37
CA GLU A 374 -17.26 -0.29 -3.00
C GLU A 374 -17.74 -1.41 -2.08
N SER A 375 -19.05 -1.67 -2.04
CA SER A 375 -19.67 -2.80 -1.35
C SER A 375 -18.98 -4.15 -1.65
N VAL A 376 -18.72 -4.43 -2.93
CA VAL A 376 -18.06 -5.67 -3.36
C VAL A 376 -16.61 -5.73 -2.85
N LEU A 377 -15.84 -4.65 -2.98
CA LEU A 377 -14.45 -4.59 -2.54
C LEU A 377 -14.34 -4.71 -1.02
N PHE A 378 -15.20 -4.00 -0.29
CA PHE A 378 -15.28 -4.03 1.16
C PHE A 378 -15.53 -5.45 1.69
N LEU A 379 -16.59 -6.10 1.21
CA LEU A 379 -16.94 -7.46 1.63
C LEU A 379 -15.88 -8.48 1.23
N GLN A 380 -15.23 -8.32 0.07
CA GLN A 380 -14.15 -9.20 -0.33
C GLN A 380 -12.89 -9.07 0.52
N GLN A 381 -12.51 -7.83 0.86
CA GLN A 381 -11.28 -7.56 1.58
C GLN A 381 -11.42 -7.88 3.06
N ASN A 382 -12.62 -7.74 3.60
CA ASN A 382 -12.95 -8.03 4.99
C ASN A 382 -13.63 -9.40 5.19
N ARG A 383 -13.44 -10.36 4.26
CA ARG A 383 -14.11 -11.68 4.26
C ARG A 383 -14.01 -12.47 5.58
N SER A 384 -12.94 -12.26 6.35
CA SER A 384 -12.71 -12.96 7.61
C SER A 384 -13.59 -12.50 8.78
N PHE A 385 -14.25 -11.35 8.62
CA PHE A 385 -15.14 -10.73 9.61
C PHE A 385 -16.60 -10.94 9.21
#